data_AF-A0A816AP50-F1
#
_entry.id   AF-A0A816AP50-F1
#
_cell.length_a   1.000
_cell.length_b   1.000
_cell.length_c   1.000
_cell.angle_alpha   90.00
_cell.angle_beta   90.00
_cell.angle_gamma   90.00
#
_symmetry.space_group_name_H-M   'P 1'
#
loop_
_entity.id
_entity.type
_entity.pdbx_description
1 polymer ?
#
loop_
_entity_poly.entity_id
_entity_poly.type
_entity_poly.pdbx_seq_one_letter_code
_entity_poly.pdbx_strand_id
1 'polypeptide(L)'
;MLPQEEALDTLMTFLHVHGYRKVKGISIDTVKKLASIILKNNVFVYGKKIYKQTTGGAMGSSLTLTLANIFMAKWQTNIVEEQTKTGEFYGR
;
A
#
# COMPACT_ATOMS: atom_id res chain seq x y z
N MET A 1 -8.57 -7.04 0.11
CA MET A 1 -8.50 -5.65 -0.38
C MET A 1 -7.41 -4.91 0.38
N LEU A 2 -6.71 -3.96 -0.25
CA LEU A 2 -5.60 -3.23 0.36
C LEU A 2 -6.05 -2.43 1.60
N PRO A 3 -5.62 -2.76 2.83
CA PRO A 3 -5.97 -2.00 4.03
C PRO A 3 -5.24 -0.65 4.01
N GLN A 4 -5.97 0.45 4.16
CA GLN A 4 -5.42 1.79 3.91
C GLN A 4 -4.31 2.19 4.90
N GLU A 5 -4.50 1.96 6.21
CA GLU A 5 -3.46 2.27 7.21
C GLU A 5 -2.23 1.38 7.02
N GLU A 6 -2.45 0.07 6.87
CA GLU A 6 -1.34 -0.87 6.73
C GLU A 6 -0.55 -0.63 5.43
N ALA A 7 -1.21 -0.21 4.35
CA ALA A 7 -0.55 0.17 3.11
C ALA A 7 0.35 1.42 3.28
N LEU A 8 -0.10 2.41 4.06
CA LEU A 8 0.71 3.59 4.38
C LEU A 8 1.91 3.25 5.24
N ASP A 9 1.75 2.38 6.24
CA ASP A 9 2.85 1.95 7.08
C ASP A 9 3.84 1.07 6.30
N THR A 10 3.33 0.19 5.44
CA THR A 10 4.15 -0.65 4.55
C THR A 10 4.94 0.19 3.54
N LEU A 11 4.35 1.28 3.01
CA LEU A 11 5.09 2.27 2.21
C LEU A 11 6.25 2.88 3.01
N MET A 12 5.99 3.30 4.25
CA MET A 12 7.03 3.91 5.08
C MET A 12 8.16 2.93 5.37
N THR A 13 7.84 1.70 5.75
CA THR A 13 8.84 0.65 5.96
C THR A 13 9.64 0.40 4.69
N PHE A 14 8.98 0.30 3.53
CA PHE A 14 9.65 0.09 2.25
C PHE A 14 10.66 1.21 1.94
N LEU A 15 10.28 2.47 2.13
CA LEU A 15 11.16 3.62 1.91
C LEU A 15 12.36 3.61 2.88
N HIS A 16 12.13 3.31 4.16
CA HIS A 16 13.20 3.22 5.16
C HIS A 16 14.20 2.09 4.86
N VAL A 17 13.70 0.89 4.53
CA VAL A 17 14.56 -0.28 4.22
C VAL A 17 15.43 -0.02 3.00
N HIS A 18 14.95 0.74 2.01
CA HIS A 18 15.74 1.13 0.84
C HIS A 18 16.58 2.41 1.05
N GLY A 19 16.72 2.88 2.29
CA GLY A 19 17.58 4.02 2.64
C GLY A 19 17.05 5.40 2.23
N TYR A 20 15.78 5.52 1.84
CA TYR A 20 15.19 6.81 1.47
C TYR A 20 14.85 7.63 2.71
N ARG A 21 15.43 8.84 2.79
CA ARG A 21 14.97 9.91 3.69
C ARG A 21 14.13 10.97 2.99
N LYS A 22 14.32 11.08 1.66
CA LYS A 22 13.57 11.97 0.78
C LYS A 22 13.34 11.28 -0.56
N VAL A 23 12.18 11.54 -1.19
CA VAL A 23 11.85 11.11 -2.55
C VAL A 23 11.74 12.37 -3.40
N LYS A 24 12.62 12.53 -4.40
CA LYS A 24 12.67 13.73 -5.25
C LYS A 24 12.68 15.06 -4.44
N GLY A 25 13.44 15.09 -3.33
CA GLY A 25 13.54 16.25 -2.44
C GLY A 25 12.42 16.37 -1.38
N ILE A 26 11.36 15.58 -1.47
CA ILE A 26 10.22 15.57 -0.54
C ILE A 26 10.52 14.61 0.63
N SER A 27 10.32 15.02 1.88
CA SER A 27 10.51 14.12 3.04
C SER A 27 9.53 12.95 3.00
N ILE A 28 9.96 11.79 3.49
CA ILE A 28 9.12 10.59 3.54
C ILE A 28 7.83 10.80 4.37
N ASP A 29 7.86 11.65 5.41
CA ASP A 29 6.64 12.03 6.16
C ASP A 29 5.64 12.78 5.29
N THR A 30 6.13 13.68 4.44
CA THR A 30 5.28 14.40 3.48
C THR A 30 4.75 13.44 2.42
N VAL A 31 5.57 12.47 1.97
CA VAL A 31 5.09 11.39 1.09
C VAL A 31 3.97 10.59 1.76
N LYS A 32 4.10 10.21 3.04
CA LYS A 32 3.04 9.54 3.81
C LYS A 32 1.76 10.36 3.83
N LYS A 33 1.87 11.66 4.12
CA LYS A 33 0.72 12.58 4.18
C LYS A 33 0.01 12.67 2.83
N LEU A 34 0.76 12.83 1.74
CA LEU A 34 0.21 12.88 0.38
C LEU A 34 -0.48 11.56 0.00
N ALA A 35 0.15 10.42 0.28
CA ALA A 35 -0.44 9.11 0.04
C ALA A 35 -1.73 8.89 0.86
N SER A 36 -1.73 9.34 2.12
CA SER A 36 -2.90 9.28 3.00
C SER A 36 -4.07 10.09 2.45
N ILE A 37 -3.80 11.29 1.89
CA ILE A 37 -4.84 12.11 1.27
C ILE A 37 -5.49 11.36 0.11
N ILE A 38 -4.68 10.74 -0.77
CA ILE A 38 -5.16 10.01 -1.94
C ILE A 38 -5.99 8.79 -1.54
N LEU A 39 -5.56 8.01 -0.55
CA LEU A 39 -6.29 6.81 -0.11
C LEU A 39 -7.57 7.17 0.66
N LYS A 40 -7.48 8.07 1.64
CA LYS A 40 -8.56 8.31 2.62
C LYS A 40 -9.60 9.31 2.17
N ASN A 41 -9.32 10.11 1.14
CA ASN A 41 -10.28 11.08 0.58
C ASN A 41 -10.77 10.68 -0.81
N ASN A 42 -10.54 9.43 -1.22
CA ASN A 42 -11.04 8.97 -2.51
C ASN A 42 -12.58 8.90 -2.51
N VAL A 43 -13.17 9.52 -3.52
CA VAL A 43 -14.62 9.53 -3.76
C VAL A 43 -14.92 9.12 -5.19
N PHE A 44 -16.05 8.44 -5.41
CA PHE A 44 -16.48 8.01 -6.72
C PHE A 44 -17.99 8.23 -6.90
N VAL A 45 -18.42 8.37 -8.15
CA VAL A 45 -19.83 8.56 -8.50
C VAL A 45 -20.40 7.25 -9.00
N TYR A 46 -21.55 6.86 -8.46
CA TYR A 46 -22.32 5.71 -8.93
C TYR A 46 -23.82 6.02 -8.83
N GLY A 47 -24.58 5.82 -9.90
CA GLY A 47 -26.03 6.02 -9.89
C GLY A 47 -26.48 7.40 -9.38
N LYS A 48 -25.84 8.50 -9.84
CA LYS A 48 -26.08 9.90 -9.40
C LYS A 48 -25.81 10.18 -7.91
N LYS A 49 -25.15 9.26 -7.20
CA LYS A 49 -24.73 9.44 -5.81
C LYS A 49 -23.21 9.48 -5.71
N ILE A 50 -22.71 10.20 -4.71
CA ILE A 50 -21.28 10.29 -4.39
C ILE A 50 -21.00 9.35 -3.22
N TYR A 51 -19.99 8.50 -3.36
CA TYR A 51 -19.57 7.55 -2.35
C TYR A 51 -18.12 7.80 -1.97
N LYS A 52 -17.81 7.61 -0.68
CA LYS A 52 -16.44 7.58 -0.18
C LYS A 52 -15.93 6.14 -0.18
N GLN A 53 -14.77 5.91 -0.76
CA GLN A 53 -14.11 4.60 -0.68
C GLN A 53 -13.43 4.46 0.69
N THR A 54 -13.87 3.49 1.48
CA THR A 54 -13.36 3.23 2.84
C THR A 54 -12.31 2.12 2.89
N THR A 55 -12.22 1.30 1.83
CA THR A 55 -11.29 0.16 1.75
C THR A 55 -10.64 0.12 0.39
N GLY A 56 -9.34 -0.19 0.32
CA GLY A 56 -8.57 -0.15 -0.92
C GLY A 56 -8.25 1.28 -1.37
N GLY A 57 -8.01 1.44 -2.67
CA GLY A 57 -7.87 2.74 -3.33
C GLY A 57 -8.54 2.73 -4.70
N ALA A 58 -8.52 3.86 -5.39
CA ALA A 58 -9.14 4.00 -6.72
C ALA A 58 -8.52 3.01 -7.72
N MET A 59 -9.35 2.13 -8.29
CA MET A 59 -8.91 1.26 -9.39
C MET A 59 -8.59 2.13 -10.60
N GLY A 60 -7.32 2.13 -11.02
CA GLY A 60 -6.79 3.03 -12.06
C GLY A 60 -5.86 4.13 -11.54
N SER A 61 -5.77 4.34 -10.23
CA SER A 61 -4.75 5.22 -9.65
C SER A 61 -3.37 4.56 -9.72
N SER A 62 -2.42 5.26 -10.34
CA SER A 62 -1.02 4.82 -10.41
C SER A 62 -0.43 4.59 -9.02
N LEU A 63 -0.75 5.46 -8.05
CA LEU A 63 -0.31 5.30 -6.67
C LEU A 63 -0.91 4.05 -6.02
N THR A 64 -2.21 3.80 -6.22
CA THR A 64 -2.87 2.63 -5.62
C THR A 64 -2.25 1.34 -6.13
N LEU A 65 -1.89 1.26 -7.41
CA LEU A 65 -1.19 0.11 -7.97
C LEU A 65 0.21 -0.05 -7.36
N THR A 66 0.99 1.03 -7.26
CA THR A 66 2.31 0.98 -6.62
C THR A 66 2.23 0.53 -5.16
N LEU A 67 1.27 1.06 -4.39
CA LEU A 67 1.06 0.67 -3.00
C LEU A 67 0.64 -0.80 -2.87
N ALA A 68 -0.22 -1.28 -3.77
CA ALA A 68 -0.59 -2.69 -3.80
C ALA A 68 0.64 -3.58 -4.04
N ASN A 69 1.52 -3.22 -4.96
CA ASN A 69 2.75 -3.97 -5.22
C ASN A 69 3.69 -4.00 -4.01
N ILE A 70 3.89 -2.85 -3.34
CA ILE A 70 4.73 -2.78 -2.14
C ILE A 70 4.13 -3.61 -1.00
N PHE A 71 2.81 -3.54 -0.82
CA PHE A 71 2.09 -4.33 0.19
C PHE A 71 2.20 -5.83 -0.08
N MET A 72 1.96 -6.24 -1.34
CA MET A 72 2.05 -7.63 -1.75
C MET A 72 3.47 -8.17 -1.61
N ALA A 73 4.49 -7.36 -1.88
CA ALA A 73 5.89 -7.74 -1.67
C ALA A 73 6.17 -8.07 -0.20
N LYS A 74 5.75 -7.21 0.75
CA LYS A 74 5.88 -7.48 2.19
C LYS A 74 5.15 -8.77 2.58
N TRP A 75 3.90 -8.93 2.13
CA TRP A 75 3.10 -10.11 2.44
C TRP A 75 3.73 -11.40 1.90
N GLN A 76 4.22 -11.37 0.65
CA GLN A 76 4.89 -12.49 0.02
C GLN A 76 6.20 -12.85 0.71
N THR A 77 7.02 -11.86 1.11
CA THR A 77 8.25 -12.12 1.85
C THR A 77 7.99 -12.89 3.14
N ASN A 78 6.97 -12.49 3.92
CA ASN A 78 6.62 -13.19 5.15
C ASN A 78 6.26 -14.66 4.91
N ILE A 79 5.46 -14.94 3.87
CA ILE A 79 5.06 -16.31 3.53
C ILE A 79 6.26 -17.14 3.06
N VAL A 80 7.12 -16.57 2.23
CA VAL A 80 8.34 -17.25 1.76
C VAL A 80 9.27 -17.57 2.94
N GLU A 81 9.41 -16.65 3.89
CA GLU A 81 10.20 -16.87 5.11
C GLU A 81 9.61 -17.98 5.99
N GLU A 82 8.29 -18.02 6.17
CA GLU A 82 7.61 -19.10 6.90
C GLU A 82 7.78 -20.44 6.20
N GLN A 83 7.52 -20.51 4.89
CA GLN A 83 7.71 -21.72 4.09
C GLN A 83 9.16 -22.22 4.13
N THR A 84 10.14 -21.32 4.12
CA THR A 84 11.57 -21.70 4.23
C THR A 84 11.89 -22.32 5.59
N LYS A 85 11.19 -21.91 6.66
CA LYS A 85 11.38 -22.43 8.02
C LYS A 85 10.64 -23.75 8.26
N THR A 86 9.40 -23.87 7.79
CA THR A 86 8.51 -25.01 8.08
C THR A 86 8.59 -26.12 7.03
N GLY A 87 9.03 -25.80 5.81
CA GLY A 87 8.96 -26.71 4.66
C GLY A 87 7.52 -26.93 4.17
N GLU A 88 6.53 -26.21 4.71
CA GLU A 88 5.12 -26.35 4.32
C GLU A 88 4.85 -25.62 3.00
N PHE A 89 4.18 -26.30 2.08
CA PHE A 89 3.76 -25.72 0.81
C PHE A 89 2.34 -25.16 0.94
N TYR A 90 2.18 -23.84 0.88
CA TYR A 90 0.87 -23.17 0.99
C TYR A 90 0.16 -22.95 -0.35
N GLY A 91 0.64 -23.57 -1.44
CA GLY A 91 -0.06 -23.58 -2.72
C GLY A 91 -1.11 -24.69 -2.77
N ARG A 92 -2.32 -24.36 -3.19
CA ARG A 92 -3.30 -25.33 -3.69
C ARG A 92 -3.04 -25.63 -5.16
#